data_AF-A0A7K2JAZ5-F1
#
_entry.id   AF-A0A7K2JAZ5-F1
#
_cell.length_a   1.000
_cell.length_b   1.000
_cell.length_c   1.000
_cell.angle_alpha   90.00
_cell.angle_beta   90.00
_cell.angle_gamma   90.00
#
_symmetry.space_group_name_H-M   'P 1'
#
loop_
_entity.id
_entity.type
_entity.pdbx_description
1 polymer ?
#
loop_
_entity_poly.entity_id
_entity_poly.type
_entity_poly.pdbx_seq_one_letter_code
_entity_poly.pdbx_strand_id
1 'polypeptide(L)'
;MTQVLLIAGAPPQEAVLRASVEQFRAAGATVELVGLFAPDDIEPGLGLAGLRSLKAAAADRGKAFEKRVAKLSAPRRVWASAERDRQVRRAGRRAHVLVALDASAVYAVWRLAQVNRKAHAVFGIAPA
;
A
#
# COMPACT_ATOMS: atom_id res chain seq x y z
N MET A 1 -1.46 -13.44 -14.82
CA MET A 1 -0.78 -13.32 -13.52
C MET A 1 -1.44 -12.19 -12.73
N THR A 2 -2.07 -12.53 -11.60
CA THR A 2 -2.85 -11.60 -10.77
C THR A 2 -1.92 -10.59 -10.09
N GLN A 3 -2.35 -9.33 -10.00
CA GLN A 3 -1.57 -8.23 -9.45
C GLN A 3 -2.28 -7.73 -8.18
N VAL A 4 -1.64 -7.87 -7.03
CA VAL A 4 -2.17 -7.48 -5.73
C VAL A 4 -1.38 -6.29 -5.22
N LEU A 5 -2.08 -5.20 -4.89
CA LEU A 5 -1.49 -4.03 -4.26
C LEU A 5 -1.97 -3.94 -2.82
N LEU A 6 -1.07 -4.20 -1.88
CA LEU A 6 -1.29 -4.01 -0.45
C LEU A 6 -0.98 -2.56 -0.09
N ILE A 7 -1.88 -1.93 0.68
CA ILE A 7 -1.75 -0.55 1.14
C ILE A 7 -1.85 -0.52 2.67
N ALA A 8 -0.86 0.06 3.32
CA ALA A 8 -0.79 0.20 4.77
C ALA A 8 -0.59 1.67 5.17
N GLY A 9 -1.30 2.14 6.18
CA GLY A 9 -1.03 3.44 6.80
C GLY A 9 -0.21 3.36 8.09
N ALA A 10 0.09 2.16 8.57
CA ALA A 10 1.12 1.89 9.57
C ALA A 10 2.00 0.70 9.13
N PRO A 11 3.19 0.49 9.74
CA PRO A 11 3.95 -0.74 9.55
C PRO A 11 3.07 -1.97 9.88
N PRO A 12 2.85 -2.88 8.92
CA PRO A 12 2.07 -4.08 9.16
C PRO A 12 2.83 -5.04 10.10
N GLN A 13 2.10 -5.86 10.85
CA GLN A 13 2.71 -6.93 11.63
C GLN A 13 3.39 -7.94 10.70
N GLU A 14 4.67 -8.21 10.95
CA GLU A 14 5.51 -9.00 10.05
C GLU A 14 4.94 -10.41 9.78
N ALA A 15 4.54 -11.13 10.84
CA ALA A 15 3.98 -12.48 10.71
C ALA A 15 2.72 -12.50 9.83
N VAL A 16 1.84 -11.51 9.98
CA VAL A 16 0.61 -11.38 9.19
C VAL A 16 0.94 -11.03 7.74
N LEU A 17 1.87 -10.09 7.52
CA LEU A 17 2.31 -9.73 6.17
C LEU A 17 2.95 -10.92 5.46
N ARG A 18 3.84 -11.66 6.13
CA ARG A 18 4.51 -12.84 5.57
C ARG A 18 3.50 -13.90 5.14
N ALA A 19 2.62 -14.33 6.06
CA ALA A 19 1.60 -15.33 5.77
C ALA A 19 0.70 -14.91 4.60
N SER A 20 0.34 -13.63 4.55
CA SER A 20 -0.48 -13.08 3.47
C SER A 20 0.23 -13.10 2.11
N VAL A 21 1.50 -12.67 2.07
CA VAL A 21 2.29 -12.66 0.84
C VAL A 21 2.53 -14.09 0.35
N GLU A 22 2.83 -15.03 1.25
CA GLU A 22 2.95 -16.45 0.93
C GLU A 22 1.66 -17.01 0.32
N GLN A 23 0.51 -16.72 0.93
CA GLN A 23 -0.80 -17.17 0.42
C GLN A 23 -1.08 -16.62 -0.99
N PHE A 24 -0.87 -15.33 -1.23
CA PHE A 24 -1.05 -14.73 -2.56
C PHE A 24 -0.09 -15.33 -3.60
N ARG A 25 1.16 -15.55 -3.22
CA ARG A 25 2.16 -16.14 -4.12
C ARG A 25 1.85 -17.60 -4.44
N ALA A 26 1.38 -18.39 -3.47
CA ALA A 26 0.92 -19.76 -3.69
C ALA A 26 -0.25 -19.81 -4.69
N ALA A 27 -1.09 -18.77 -4.73
CA ALA A 27 -2.15 -18.60 -5.73
C ALA A 27 -1.65 -18.02 -7.08
N GLY A 28 -0.34 -17.86 -7.29
CA GLY A 28 0.24 -17.35 -8.53
C GLY A 28 0.12 -15.82 -8.72
N ALA A 29 -0.11 -15.06 -7.64
CA ALA A 29 -0.17 -13.60 -7.70
C ALA A 29 1.19 -12.94 -7.45
N THR A 30 1.39 -11.76 -8.03
CA THR A 30 2.46 -10.83 -7.65
C THR A 30 1.93 -9.81 -6.65
N VAL A 31 2.73 -9.55 -5.62
CA VAL A 31 2.33 -8.67 -4.52
C VAL A 31 3.26 -7.47 -4.45
N GLU A 32 2.70 -6.27 -4.53
CA GLU A 32 3.39 -5.01 -4.23
C GLU A 32 2.86 -4.45 -2.91
N LEU A 33 3.75 -3.91 -2.06
CA LEU A 33 3.39 -3.26 -0.80
C LEU A 33 3.70 -1.76 -0.85
N VAL A 34 2.72 -0.94 -0.49
CA VAL A 34 2.85 0.51 -0.36
C VAL A 34 2.40 0.93 1.02
N GLY A 35 3.11 1.84 1.69
CA GLY A 35 2.57 2.38 2.92
C GLY A 35 3.39 3.45 3.63
N LEU A 36 2.83 3.97 4.72
CA LEU A 36 3.46 4.95 5.60
C LEU A 36 4.40 4.27 6.62
N PHE A 37 5.42 3.59 6.12
CA PHE A 37 6.50 2.97 6.89
C PHE A 37 7.87 3.42 6.35
N ALA A 38 8.94 3.31 7.12
CA ALA A 38 10.30 3.35 6.61
C ALA A 38 10.63 2.04 5.89
N PRO A 39 11.52 2.04 4.88
CA PRO A 39 11.93 0.80 4.20
C PRO A 39 12.41 -0.28 5.18
N ASP A 40 13.14 0.12 6.22
CA ASP A 40 13.71 -0.78 7.23
C ASP A 40 12.67 -1.36 8.21
N ASP A 41 11.43 -0.85 8.21
CA ASP A 41 10.33 -1.43 8.99
C ASP A 41 9.81 -2.74 8.36
N ILE A 42 10.23 -3.08 7.14
CA ILE A 42 9.77 -4.23 6.38
C ILE A 42 10.94 -5.18 6.16
N GLU A 43 10.80 -6.41 6.65
CA GLU A 43 11.83 -7.43 6.53
C GLU A 43 12.15 -7.73 5.04
N PRO A 44 13.43 -7.82 4.66
CA PRO A 44 13.80 -8.30 3.33
C PRO A 44 13.39 -9.78 3.12
N GLY A 45 13.23 -10.19 1.86
CA GLY A 45 13.00 -11.60 1.54
C GLY A 45 11.54 -12.08 1.60
N LEU A 46 10.58 -11.21 1.94
CA LEU A 46 9.14 -11.53 1.92
C LEU A 46 8.58 -11.93 0.54
N GLY A 47 9.36 -11.77 -0.54
CA GLY A 47 8.92 -12.12 -1.89
C GLY A 47 7.97 -11.11 -2.53
N LEU A 48 7.96 -9.87 -2.03
CA LEU A 48 7.27 -8.75 -2.65
C LEU A 48 7.90 -8.43 -4.02
N ALA A 49 7.07 -8.25 -5.04
CA ALA A 49 7.49 -7.78 -6.36
C ALA A 49 7.84 -6.28 -6.37
N GLY A 50 7.40 -5.55 -5.34
CA GLY A 50 7.73 -4.14 -5.16
C GLY A 50 7.40 -3.67 -3.74
N LEU A 51 8.23 -2.77 -3.23
CA LEU A 51 8.06 -2.12 -1.93
C LEU A 51 8.16 -0.61 -2.11
N ARG A 52 7.17 0.14 -1.63
CA ARG A 52 7.17 1.61 -1.69
C ARG A 52 6.85 2.24 -0.34
N SER A 53 7.87 2.84 0.26
CA SER A 53 7.71 3.72 1.40
C SER A 53 7.14 5.07 0.96
N LEU A 54 5.91 5.38 1.40
CA LEU A 54 5.30 6.70 1.24
C LEU A 54 5.94 7.75 2.16
N LYS A 55 6.58 7.33 3.25
CA LYS A 55 7.33 8.21 4.15
C LYS A 55 8.60 8.73 3.46
N ALA A 56 9.40 7.83 2.89
CA ALA A 56 10.57 8.19 2.09
C ALA A 56 10.18 9.05 0.87
N ALA A 57 9.15 8.63 0.13
CA ALA A 57 8.68 9.39 -1.01
C ALA A 57 8.16 10.80 -0.63
N ALA A 58 7.60 10.98 0.57
CA ALA A 58 7.19 12.30 1.05
C ALA A 58 8.40 13.17 1.40
N ALA A 59 9.45 12.60 2.01
CA ALA A 59 10.70 13.30 2.32
C ALA A 59 11.40 13.81 1.05
N ASP A 60 11.45 12.99 -0.01
CA ASP A 60 12.02 13.36 -1.31
C ASP A 60 11.32 14.56 -1.97
N ARG A 61 10.05 14.83 -1.60
CA ARG A 61 9.28 15.99 -2.10
C ARG A 61 9.53 17.27 -1.30
N GLY A 62 10.31 17.19 -0.23
CA GLY A 62 10.73 18.33 0.58
C GLY A 62 9.87 18.60 1.82
N LYS A 63 10.48 19.33 2.76
CA LYS A 63 9.95 19.58 4.12
C LYS A 63 8.57 20.24 4.13
N ALA A 64 8.24 21.08 3.15
CA ALA A 64 6.94 21.74 3.08
C ALA A 64 5.81 20.72 2.80
N PHE A 65 6.05 19.77 1.90
CA PHE A 65 5.09 18.71 1.59
C PHE A 65 4.90 17.80 2.80
N GLU A 66 6.00 17.37 3.41
CA GLU A 66 6.01 16.52 4.61
C GLU A 66 5.21 17.15 5.76
N LYS A 67 5.50 18.42 6.11
CA LYS A 67 4.77 19.16 7.16
C LYS A 67 3.28 19.29 6.86
N ARG A 68 2.90 19.49 5.59
CA ARG A 68 1.50 19.59 5.19
C ARG A 68 0.79 18.24 5.34
N VAL A 69 1.42 17.14 4.91
CA VAL A 69 0.87 15.79 5.06
C VAL A 69 0.73 15.43 6.53
N ALA A 70 1.73 15.71 7.37
CA ALA A 70 1.71 15.40 8.80
C ALA A 70 0.49 15.99 9.55
N LYS A 71 -0.06 17.11 9.09
CA LYS A 71 -1.25 17.77 9.67
C LYS A 71 -2.59 17.10 9.30
N LEU A 72 -2.59 16.15 8.37
CA LEU A 72 -3.81 15.45 7.92
C LEU A 72 -4.20 14.33 8.90
N SER A 73 -5.46 13.90 8.85
CA SER A 73 -5.90 12.65 9.50
C SER A 73 -5.20 11.44 8.89
N ALA A 74 -5.02 10.36 9.64
CA ALA A 74 -4.28 9.17 9.19
C ALA A 74 -4.71 8.68 7.80
N PRO A 75 -6.01 8.51 7.48
CA PRO A 75 -6.41 8.08 6.14
C PRO A 75 -6.08 9.08 5.02
N ARG A 76 -6.18 10.38 5.33
CA ARG A 76 -5.83 11.44 4.37
C ARG A 76 -4.33 11.54 4.16
N ARG A 77 -3.49 11.17 5.14
CA ARG A 77 -2.02 11.10 4.97
C ARG A 77 -1.65 10.07 3.92
N VAL A 78 -2.19 8.85 4.03
CA VAL A 78 -1.92 7.76 3.08
C VAL A 78 -2.27 8.21 1.67
N TRP A 79 -3.49 8.74 1.47
CA TRP A 79 -3.90 9.21 0.14
C TRP A 79 -3.06 10.40 -0.36
N ALA A 80 -2.80 11.41 0.46
CA ALA A 80 -2.04 12.59 0.03
C ALA A 80 -0.62 12.25 -0.45
N SER A 81 0.03 11.27 0.17
CA SER A 81 1.32 10.74 -0.27
C SER A 81 1.19 9.86 -1.50
N ALA A 82 0.23 8.93 -1.51
CA ALA A 82 0.00 7.99 -2.63
C ALA A 82 -0.40 8.71 -3.93
N GLU A 83 -1.27 9.72 -3.85
CA GLU A 83 -1.76 10.50 -5.01
C GLU A 83 -0.61 11.17 -5.76
N ARG A 84 0.41 11.62 -5.04
CA ARG A 84 1.57 12.30 -5.62
C ARG A 84 2.64 11.33 -6.09
N ASP A 85 2.53 10.04 -5.77
CA ASP A 85 3.49 9.02 -6.16
C ASP A 85 3.12 8.34 -7.49
N ARG A 86 3.99 8.51 -8.51
CA ARG A 86 3.75 7.97 -9.85
C ARG A 86 3.79 6.44 -9.86
N GLN A 87 4.64 5.81 -9.04
CA GLN A 87 4.73 4.35 -8.97
C GLN A 87 3.47 3.79 -8.33
N VAL A 88 3.00 4.39 -7.24
CA VAL A 88 1.76 3.98 -6.57
C VAL A 88 0.54 4.13 -7.49
N ARG A 89 0.43 5.26 -8.20
CA ARG A 89 -0.66 5.43 -9.18
C ARG A 89 -0.58 4.42 -10.33
N ARG A 90 0.62 4.04 -10.77
CA ARG A 90 0.81 3.03 -11.82
C ARG A 90 0.44 1.63 -11.31
N ALA A 91 0.87 1.27 -10.10
CA ALA A 91 0.51 0.03 -9.44
C ALA A 91 -1.01 -0.07 -9.25
N GLY A 92 -1.64 0.99 -8.70
CA GLY A 92 -3.09 1.01 -8.47
C GLY A 92 -3.93 0.87 -9.74
N ARG A 93 -3.47 1.40 -10.88
CA ARG A 93 -4.15 1.21 -12.19
C ARG A 93 -4.00 -0.19 -12.78
N ARG A 94 -2.98 -0.94 -12.36
CA ARG A 94 -2.66 -2.29 -12.85
C ARG A 94 -3.15 -3.39 -11.90
N ALA A 95 -3.41 -3.03 -10.65
CA ALA A 95 -3.88 -3.94 -9.63
C ALA A 95 -5.19 -4.61 -10.07
N HIS A 96 -5.23 -5.92 -9.93
CA HIS A 96 -6.46 -6.70 -9.99
C HIS A 96 -7.14 -6.72 -8.62
N VAL A 97 -6.35 -6.64 -7.54
CA VAL A 97 -6.84 -6.56 -6.15
C VAL A 97 -6.14 -5.40 -5.44
N LEU A 98 -6.93 -4.52 -4.80
CA LEU A 98 -6.48 -3.44 -3.92
C LEU A 98 -6.85 -3.83 -2.49
N VAL A 99 -5.85 -3.93 -1.60
CA VAL A 99 -6.08 -4.36 -0.21
C VAL A 99 -5.69 -3.23 0.73
N ALA A 100 -6.61 -2.83 1.61
CA ALA A 100 -6.30 -1.96 2.74
C ALA A 100 -5.94 -2.85 3.95
N LEU A 101 -4.69 -2.83 4.40
CA LEU A 101 -4.24 -3.64 5.54
C LEU A 101 -4.73 -3.11 6.90
N ASP A 102 -5.06 -1.82 6.96
CA ASP A 102 -5.53 -1.15 8.16
C ASP A 102 -6.55 -0.06 7.84
N ALA A 103 -7.24 0.44 8.87
CA ALA A 103 -8.32 1.41 8.72
C ALA A 103 -7.84 2.73 8.06
N SER A 104 -6.57 3.08 8.22
CA SER A 104 -6.01 4.27 7.59
C SER A 104 -5.74 4.09 6.10
N ALA A 105 -5.57 2.87 5.60
CA ALA A 105 -5.43 2.62 4.17
C ALA A 105 -6.76 2.65 3.38
N VAL A 106 -7.91 2.50 4.06
CA VAL A 106 -9.24 2.39 3.42
C VAL A 106 -9.52 3.55 2.47
N TYR A 107 -9.23 4.79 2.89
CA TYR A 107 -9.50 5.96 2.04
C TYR A 107 -8.66 5.95 0.76
N ALA A 108 -7.40 5.51 0.83
CA ALA A 108 -6.53 5.41 -0.34
C ALA A 108 -6.98 4.31 -1.30
N VAL A 109 -7.38 3.14 -0.77
CA VAL A 109 -7.96 2.05 -1.56
C VAL A 109 -9.25 2.49 -2.24
N TRP A 110 -10.16 3.14 -1.51
CA TRP A 110 -11.40 3.67 -2.09
C TRP A 110 -11.11 4.63 -3.25
N ARG A 111 -10.19 5.58 -3.06
CA ARG A 111 -9.78 6.53 -4.13
C ARG A 111 -9.17 5.83 -5.35
N LEU A 112 -8.34 4.80 -5.15
CA LEU A 112 -7.76 4.02 -6.25
C LEU A 112 -8.81 3.18 -6.97
N ALA A 113 -9.77 2.60 -6.26
CA ALA A 113 -10.87 1.83 -6.83
C ALA A 113 -11.80 2.70 -7.70
N GLN A 114 -11.97 3.99 -7.36
CA GLN A 114 -12.67 4.94 -8.23
C GLN A 114 -11.96 5.14 -9.58
N VAL A 115 -10.62 5.07 -9.60
CA VAL A 115 -9.81 5.19 -10.83
C VAL A 115 -9.73 3.86 -11.57
N ASN A 116 -9.58 2.74 -10.85
CA ASN A 116 -9.53 1.39 -11.38
C ASN A 116 -10.77 0.60 -10.94
N ARG A 117 -11.89 0.87 -11.62
CA ARG A 117 -13.20 0.25 -11.30
C ARG A 117 -13.26 -1.26 -11.51
N LYS A 118 -12.25 -1.86 -12.15
CA LYS A 118 -12.16 -3.31 -12.38
C LYS A 118 -11.43 -4.04 -11.23
N ALA A 119 -10.70 -3.31 -10.40
CA ALA A 119 -10.01 -3.93 -9.27
C ALA A 119 -11.01 -4.35 -8.19
N HIS A 120 -10.78 -5.52 -7.62
CA HIS A 120 -11.47 -5.92 -6.39
C HIS A 120 -10.84 -5.16 -5.22
N ALA A 121 -11.63 -4.36 -4.51
CA ALA A 121 -11.18 -3.58 -3.37
C ALA A 121 -11.63 -4.24 -2.07
N VAL A 122 -10.68 -4.58 -1.20
CA VAL A 122 -10.94 -5.30 0.05
C VAL A 122 -10.25 -4.62 1.23
N PHE A 123 -10.81 -4.85 2.41
CA PHE A 123 -10.27 -4.38 3.69
C PHE A 123 -9.89 -5.57 4.55
N GLY A 124 -8.67 -5.54 5.08
CA GLY A 124 -8.07 -6.64 5.81
C GLY A 124 -7.61 -7.78 4.91
N ILE A 125 -6.86 -8.70 5.52
CA ILE A 125 -6.58 -10.02 4.96
C ILE A 125 -7.17 -10.97 5.99
N ALA A 126 -8.41 -11.38 5.77
CA ALA A 126 -9.01 -12.38 6.64
C ALA A 126 -8.23 -13.69 6.43
N PRO A 127 -7.84 -14.41 7.50
CA PRO A 127 -7.51 -15.82 7.35
C PRO A 127 -8.77 -16.52 6.80
N ALA A 128 -8.58 -17.28 5.72
CA ALA A 128 -9.59 -18.20 5.21
C ALA A 128 -9.62 -19.47 6.06
#